data_AF-A0A7R7TBW4-F1
#
_entry.id   AF-A0A7R7TBW4-F1
#
_cell.length_a   1.000
_cell.length_b   1.000
_cell.length_c   1.000
_cell.angle_alpha   90.00
_cell.angle_beta   90.00
_cell.angle_gamma   90.00
#
_symmetry.space_group_name_H-M   'P 1'
#
loop_
_entity.id
_entity.type
_entity.pdbx_description
1 polymer ?
#
loop_
_entity_poly.entity_id
_entity_poly.type
_entity_poly.pdbx_seq_one_letter_code
_entity_poly.pdbx_strand_id
1 'polypeptide(L)'
;MADELCVEPMTLVGFLDRLEAAALVERIPDPADRRAKLIRLTPNAASIVRRIRTIGKQVREDAERGVDPASIETMRIALLKIQDNILANEGSMA
;
A
#
# COMPACT_ATOMS: atom_id res chain seq x y z
N MET A 1 -6.72 -0.81 -6.11
CA MET A 1 -6.35 0.10 -4.99
C MET A 1 -6.95 -0.31 -3.64
N ALA A 2 -8.28 -0.42 -3.46
CA ALA A 2 -8.84 -0.86 -2.17
C ALA A 2 -8.45 -2.30 -1.83
N ASP A 3 -8.58 -3.20 -2.82
CA ASP A 3 -8.23 -4.61 -2.70
C ASP A 3 -6.73 -4.83 -2.43
N GLU A 4 -5.86 -4.08 -3.13
CA GLU A 4 -4.40 -4.09 -2.92
C GLU A 4 -3.99 -3.64 -1.50
N LEU A 5 -4.77 -2.77 -0.89
CA LEU A 5 -4.54 -2.27 0.47
C LEU A 5 -5.29 -3.10 1.52
N CYS A 6 -6.05 -4.11 1.09
CA CYS A 6 -6.94 -4.92 1.93
C CYS A 6 -7.82 -4.07 2.87
N VAL A 7 -8.33 -2.95 2.35
CA VAL A 7 -9.24 -2.05 3.08
C VAL A 7 -10.55 -1.89 2.34
N GLU A 8 -11.63 -1.65 3.08
CA GLU A 8 -12.92 -1.34 2.48
C GLU A 8 -12.86 -0.05 1.63
N PRO A 9 -13.57 0.02 0.49
CA PRO A 9 -13.52 1.19 -0.40
C PRO A 9 -13.83 2.53 0.28
N MET A 10 -14.83 2.55 1.18
CA MET A 10 -15.20 3.77 1.93
C MET A 10 -14.09 4.23 2.87
N THR A 11 -13.38 3.28 3.49
CA THR A 11 -12.23 3.55 4.33
C THR A 11 -11.08 4.15 3.51
N LEU A 12 -10.81 3.60 2.32
CA LEU A 12 -9.80 4.14 1.41
C LEU A 12 -10.11 5.58 0.99
N VAL A 13 -11.38 5.88 0.65
CA VAL A 13 -11.78 7.24 0.26
C VAL A 13 -11.50 8.23 1.40
N GLY A 14 -11.86 7.89 2.64
CA GLY A 14 -11.59 8.74 3.80
C GLY A 14 -10.10 8.97 4.07
N PHE A 15 -9.25 7.96 3.84
CA PHE A 15 -7.80 8.14 3.92
C PHE A 15 -7.27 9.07 2.83
N LEU A 16 -7.72 8.88 1.59
CA LEU A 16 -7.33 9.71 0.46
C LEU A 16 -7.77 11.17 0.65
N ASP A 17 -8.97 11.42 1.20
CA ASP A 17 -9.46 12.76 1.49
C ASP A 17 -8.56 13.49 2.50
N ARG A 18 -8.10 12.78 3.55
CA ARG A 18 -7.17 13.34 4.54
C ARG A 18 -5.80 13.65 3.94
N LEU A 19 -5.30 12.77 3.08
CA LEU A 19 -4.01 12.96 2.40
C LEU A 19 -4.09 14.13 1.39
N GLU A 20 -5.23 14.29 0.72
CA GLU A 20 -5.50 15.39 -0.21
C GLU A 20 -5.63 16.72 0.56
N ALA A 21 -6.36 16.74 1.67
CA ALA A 21 -6.47 17.91 2.56
C ALA A 21 -5.12 18.34 3.15
N ALA A 22 -4.21 17.39 3.39
CA ALA A 22 -2.84 17.66 3.81
C ALA A 22 -1.89 18.05 2.66
N ALA A 23 -2.41 18.19 1.43
CA ALA A 23 -1.64 18.47 0.21
C ALA A 23 -0.51 17.47 -0.06
N LEU A 24 -0.69 16.20 0.34
CA LEU A 24 0.27 15.12 0.17
C LEU A 24 -0.02 14.26 -1.07
N VAL A 25 -1.29 14.17 -1.45
CA VAL A 25 -1.73 13.55 -2.69
C VAL A 25 -2.66 14.48 -3.45
N GLU A 26 -2.79 14.25 -4.74
CA GLU A 26 -3.78 14.90 -5.58
C GLU A 26 -4.51 13.85 -6.43
N ARG A 27 -5.79 14.12 -6.71
CA ARG A 27 -6.63 13.27 -7.55
C ARG A 27 -6.78 13.88 -8.93
N ILE A 28 -6.23 13.21 -9.93
CA ILE A 28 -6.24 13.67 -11.31
C ILE A 28 -7.22 12.79 -12.10
N PRO A 29 -8.10 13.36 -12.96
CA PRO A 29 -8.92 12.55 -13.86
C PRO A 29 -8.03 11.66 -14.73
N ASP A 30 -8.42 10.40 -14.94
CA ASP A 30 -7.72 9.56 -15.89
C ASP A 30 -8.00 10.06 -17.32
N PRO A 31 -6.97 10.31 -18.16
CA PRO A 31 -7.16 10.74 -19.54
C PRO A 31 -7.87 9.70 -20.42
N ALA A 32 -7.83 8.42 -20.07
CA ALA A 32 -8.51 7.33 -20.78
C ALA A 32 -9.92 7.05 -20.24
N ASP A 33 -10.18 7.33 -18.95
CA ASP A 33 -11.49 7.15 -18.34
C ASP A 33 -11.83 8.29 -17.35
N ARG A 34 -12.72 9.19 -17.74
CA ARG A 34 -13.15 10.32 -16.89
C ARG A 34 -13.85 9.89 -15.59
N ARG A 35 -14.28 8.63 -15.47
CA ARG A 35 -14.86 8.08 -14.25
C ARG A 35 -13.80 7.61 -13.26
N ALA A 36 -12.58 7.35 -13.72
CA ALA A 36 -11.45 6.99 -12.88
C ALA A 36 -10.67 8.23 -12.42
N LYS A 37 -10.14 8.18 -11.20
CA LYS A 37 -9.23 9.20 -10.67
C LYS A 37 -7.90 8.54 -10.31
N LEU A 38 -6.82 9.06 -10.88
CA LEU A 38 -5.46 8.69 -10.57
C LEU A 38 -5.01 9.43 -9.31
N ILE A 39 -4.39 8.70 -8.37
CA ILE A 39 -3.81 9.29 -7.17
C ILE A 39 -2.32 9.53 -7.44
N ARG A 40 -1.87 10.79 -7.29
CA ARG A 40 -0.45 11.15 -7.42
C ARG A 40 0.06 11.75 -6.13
N LEU A 41 1.29 11.39 -5.74
CA LEU A 41 1.99 12.06 -4.64
C LEU A 41 2.42 13.46 -5.08
N THR A 42 2.18 14.45 -4.22
CA THR A 42 2.68 15.80 -4.45
C THR A 42 4.16 15.90 -4.05
N PRO A 43 4.89 16.95 -4.49
CA PRO A 43 6.24 17.22 -4.01
C PRO A 43 6.35 17.35 -2.49
N ASN A 44 5.28 17.82 -1.83
CA ASN A 44 5.23 17.99 -0.37
C ASN A 44 5.29 16.66 0.38
N ALA A 45 4.79 15.57 -0.22
CA ALA A 45 4.84 14.25 0.38
C ALA A 45 6.24 13.64 0.39
N ALA A 46 7.17 14.12 -0.44
CA ALA A 46 8.48 13.49 -0.62
C ALA A 46 9.27 13.33 0.69
N SER A 47 9.25 14.35 1.56
CA SER A 47 9.94 14.30 2.86
C SER A 47 9.31 13.27 3.81
N ILE A 48 7.98 13.25 3.88
CA ILE A 48 7.22 12.34 4.75
C ILE A 48 7.41 10.90 4.28
N VAL A 49 7.30 10.64 2.98
CA VAL A 49 7.52 9.32 2.39
C VAL A 49 8.93 8.81 2.68
N ARG A 50 9.96 9.67 2.57
CA ARG A 50 11.33 9.29 2.95
C ARG A 50 11.41 8.87 4.42
N ARG A 51 10.82 9.66 5.32
CA ARG A 51 10.83 9.38 6.76
C ARG A 51 10.11 8.06 7.09
N ILE A 52 8.95 7.81 6.47
CA ILE A 52 8.20 6.56 6.61
C ILE A 52 9.06 5.37 6.15
N ARG A 53 9.72 5.48 4.99
CA ARG A 53 10.60 4.42 4.47
C ARG A 53 11.78 4.15 5.40
N THR A 54 12.41 5.20 5.95
CA THR A 54 13.52 5.04 6.90
C THR A 54 13.07 4.31 8.16
N ILE A 55 11.96 4.74 8.77
CA ILE A 55 11.43 4.10 9.98
C ILE A 55 11.03 2.65 9.67
N GLY A 56 10.33 2.42 8.55
CA GLY A 56 9.93 1.08 8.14
C GLY A 56 11.12 0.14 7.89
N LYS A 57 12.23 0.67 7.36
CA LYS A 57 13.48 -0.09 7.21
C LYS A 57 14.06 -0.47 8.56
N GLN A 58 14.15 0.47 9.49
CA GLN A 58 14.68 0.23 10.84
C GLN A 58 13.86 -0.82 11.59
N VAL A 59 12.53 -0.69 11.58
CA VAL A 59 11.63 -1.67 12.23
C VAL A 59 11.83 -3.06 11.63
N ARG A 60 12.00 -3.15 10.31
CA ARG A 60 12.24 -4.43 9.63
C ARG A 60 13.58 -5.04 10.02
N GLU A 61 14.65 -4.24 9.99
CA GLU A 61 15.98 -4.66 10.42
C GLU A 61 15.98 -5.17 11.87
N ASP A 62 15.24 -4.50 12.76
CA ASP A 62 15.09 -4.91 14.15
C ASP A 62 14.31 -6.21 14.31
N ALA A 63 13.28 -6.43 13.50
CA ALA A 63 12.45 -7.64 13.52
C ALA A 63 13.15 -8.86 12.91
N GLU A 64 13.98 -8.65 11.89
CA GLU A 64 14.71 -9.71 11.17
C GLU A 64 16.07 -10.03 11.80
N ARG A 65 16.45 -9.33 12.87
CA ARG A 65 17.73 -9.49 13.56
C ARG A 65 17.94 -10.95 14.01
N GLY A 66 19.03 -11.55 13.51
CA GLY A 66 19.41 -12.92 13.83
C GLY A 66 18.71 -13.99 12.99
N VAL A 67 17.90 -13.60 12.01
CA VAL A 67 17.28 -14.51 11.04
C VAL A 67 18.11 -14.51 9.76
N ASP A 68 18.28 -15.70 9.18
CA ASP A 68 18.93 -15.86 7.89
C ASP A 68 18.12 -15.14 6.77
N PRO A 69 18.75 -14.31 5.92
CA PRO A 69 18.05 -13.57 4.86
C PRO A 69 17.29 -14.46 3.87
N ALA A 70 17.80 -15.66 3.55
CA ALA A 70 17.10 -16.56 2.63
C ALA A 70 15.83 -17.15 3.26
N SER A 71 15.83 -17.35 4.58
CA SER A 71 14.64 -17.75 5.35
C SER A 71 13.56 -16.66 5.36
N ILE A 72 13.96 -15.40 5.55
CA ILE A 72 13.05 -14.25 5.44
C ILE A 72 12.42 -14.17 4.05
N GLU A 73 13.23 -14.31 2.99
CA GLU A 73 12.71 -14.26 1.63
C GLU A 73 11.76 -15.42 1.32
N THR A 74 12.08 -16.63 1.79
CA THR A 74 11.22 -17.81 1.65
C THR A 74 9.87 -17.59 2.35
N MET A 75 9.89 -17.07 3.58
CA MET A 75 8.67 -16.73 4.32
C MET A 75 7.85 -15.66 3.58
N ARG A 76 8.50 -14.62 3.07
CA ARG A 76 7.84 -13.54 2.32
C ARG A 76 7.12 -14.08 1.08
N ILE A 77 7.77 -14.93 0.30
CA ILE A 77 7.19 -15.55 -0.89
C ILE A 77 5.98 -16.42 -0.51
N ALA A 78 6.09 -17.23 0.55
CA ALA A 78 5.00 -18.07 1.02
C ALA A 78 3.78 -17.24 1.48
N LEU A 79 4.02 -16.17 2.25
CA LEU A 79 2.94 -15.28 2.73
C LEU A 79 2.22 -14.57 1.59
N LEU A 80 2.94 -14.08 0.58
CA LEU A 80 2.32 -13.47 -0.60
C LEU A 80 1.44 -14.47 -1.36
N LYS A 81 1.92 -15.71 -1.53
CA LYS A 81 1.11 -16.75 -2.17
C LYS A 81 -0.15 -17.11 -1.37
N ILE A 82 -0.07 -17.10 -0.05
CA ILE A 82 -1.25 -17.28 0.82
C ILE A 82 -2.22 -16.11 0.66
N GLN A 83 -1.71 -14.87 0.64
CA GLN A 83 -2.52 -13.68 0.42
C GLN A 83 -3.25 -13.74 -0.93
N ASP A 84 -2.56 -14.08 -2.01
CA ASP A 84 -3.14 -14.22 -3.35
C ASP A 84 -4.28 -15.24 -3.36
N ASN A 85 -4.10 -16.39 -2.68
CA ASN A 85 -5.13 -17.41 -2.57
C ASN A 85 -6.37 -16.92 -1.80
N ILE A 86 -6.19 -16.12 -0.74
CA ILE A 86 -7.31 -15.56 0.04
C ILE A 86 -8.11 -14.59 -0.83
N LEU A 87 -7.43 -13.65 -1.50
CA LEU A 87 -8.07 -12.64 -2.33
C LEU A 87 -8.78 -13.27 -3.55
N ALA A 88 -8.19 -14.30 -4.16
CA ALA A 88 -8.84 -15.05 -5.23
C ALA A 88 -10.12 -15.76 -4.77
N ASN A 89 -10.19 -16.16 -3.50
CA ASN A 89 -11.34 -16.86 -2.93
C ASN A 89 -12.48 -15.89 -2.53
N GLU A 90 -12.15 -14.70 -2.03
CA GLU A 90 -13.13 -13.64 -1.76
C GLU A 90 -13.85 -13.17 -3.04
N GLY A 91 -13.14 -13.11 -4.17
CA GLY A 91 -13.74 -12.84 -5.49
C GLY A 91 -14.61 -13.97 -6.05
N SER A 92 -14.56 -15.18 -5.48
CA SER A 92 -15.36 -16.34 -5.90
C SER A 92 -16.65 -16.53 -5.08
N MET A 93 -16.83 -15.78 -3.99
CA MET A 93 -18.06 -15.77 -3.17
C MET A 93 -18.99 -14.57 -3.45
N ALA A 94 -18.61 -13.68 -4.38
CA ALA A 94 -19.43 -12.59 -4.88
C ALA A 94 -19.97 -12.92 -6.29
#